data_AF-A0A962FN00-F1
#
_entry.id   AF-A0A962FN00-F1
#
_cell.length_a   1.000
_cell.length_b   1.000
_cell.length_c   1.000
_cell.angle_alpha   90.00
_cell.angle_beta   90.00
_cell.angle_gamma   90.00
#
_symmetry.space_group_name_H-M   'P 1'
#
loop_
_entity.id
_entity.type
_entity.pdbx_description
1 polymer ?
#
loop_
_entity_poly.entity_id
_entity_poly.type
_entity_poly.pdbx_seq_one_letter_code
_entity_poly.pdbx_strand_id
1 'polypeptide(L)'
;MWRRVLMAAGLVAVLGTAAHAEPPQRLASADIGALAPAGLPPHLLEPSFEDAPAGRPKAPPEETRRPAATPRQGAPLTIVLVGDTGLNGGMQPVHPDGALKHGRRHAWADLTDRIRSEINGDLNFANLETVVTDRSDLRPEPKSFNFRTHSEGVRHLVRLGFNLFSTANNH
;
A
#
# COMPACT_ATOMS: atom_id res chain seq x y z
N MET A 1 55.52 12.06 -19.53
CA MET A 1 55.36 10.72 -18.91
C MET A 1 53.93 10.58 -18.43
N TRP A 2 53.21 9.65 -19.04
CA TRP A 2 51.80 9.35 -18.77
C TRP A 2 51.68 8.31 -17.65
N ARG A 3 50.63 8.40 -16.82
CA ARG A 3 49.90 7.21 -16.31
C ARG A 3 48.54 7.64 -15.77
N ARG A 4 47.51 7.37 -16.59
CA ARG A 4 46.10 7.36 -16.21
C ARG A 4 45.84 6.11 -15.38
N VAL A 5 45.14 6.24 -14.26
CA VAL A 5 44.56 5.10 -13.52
C VAL A 5 43.13 4.92 -14.01
N LEU A 6 42.90 3.85 -14.77
CA LEU A 6 41.58 3.33 -15.12
C LEU A 6 41.13 2.40 -13.98
N MET A 7 40.03 2.75 -13.31
CA MET A 7 39.27 1.82 -12.47
C MET A 7 38.11 1.28 -13.32
N ALA A 8 38.29 0.07 -13.84
CA ALA A 8 37.22 -0.74 -14.40
C ALA A 8 36.66 -1.61 -13.27
N ALA A 9 35.41 -1.37 -12.85
CA ALA A 9 34.68 -2.30 -11.99
C ALA A 9 33.80 -3.20 -12.87
N GLY A 10 34.07 -4.50 -12.77
CA GLY A 10 33.59 -5.53 -13.69
C GLY A 10 32.10 -5.83 -13.60
N LEU A 11 31.54 -6.07 -14.77
CA LEU A 11 30.27 -6.75 -15.01
C LEU A 11 30.48 -8.24 -14.73
N VAL A 12 29.89 -8.78 -13.65
CA VAL A 12 29.79 -10.23 -13.45
C VAL A 12 28.49 -10.69 -14.11
N ALA A 13 28.63 -11.26 -15.32
CA ALA A 13 27.56 -12.01 -15.96
C ALA A 13 27.51 -13.41 -15.34
N VAL A 14 26.45 -13.70 -14.57
CA VAL A 14 26.12 -15.09 -14.19
C VAL A 14 25.34 -15.69 -15.36
N LEU A 15 26.00 -16.57 -16.12
CA LEU A 15 25.36 -17.44 -17.09
C LEU A 15 24.60 -18.54 -16.32
N GLY A 16 23.32 -18.29 -16.07
CA GLY A 16 22.38 -19.30 -15.58
C GLY A 16 21.97 -20.23 -16.71
N THR A 17 22.16 -21.53 -16.51
CA THR A 17 21.70 -22.60 -17.38
C THR A 17 20.17 -22.57 -17.54
N ALA A 18 19.70 -22.62 -18.78
CA ALA A 18 18.28 -22.61 -19.13
C ALA A 18 17.58 -23.88 -18.60
N ALA A 19 16.87 -23.76 -17.48
CA ALA A 19 15.83 -24.70 -17.11
C ALA A 19 14.62 -24.50 -18.05
N HIS A 20 14.13 -25.60 -18.63
CA HIS A 20 12.93 -25.63 -19.46
C HIS A 20 11.74 -25.01 -18.72
N ALA A 21 11.29 -23.84 -19.16
CA ALA A 21 10.00 -23.30 -18.78
C ALA A 21 8.92 -23.97 -19.64
N GLU A 22 7.98 -24.66 -19.00
CA GLU A 22 6.77 -25.13 -19.67
C GLU A 22 5.95 -23.92 -20.16
N PRO A 23 5.27 -24.04 -21.32
CA PRO A 23 4.45 -22.95 -21.85
C PRO A 23 3.24 -22.70 -20.93
N PRO A 24 2.83 -21.43 -20.72
CA PRO A 24 1.68 -21.11 -19.91
C PRO A 24 0.41 -21.71 -20.55
N GLN A 25 -0.31 -22.52 -19.77
CA GLN A 25 -1.62 -23.02 -20.17
C GLN A 25 -2.58 -21.83 -20.35
N ARG A 26 -3.24 -21.77 -21.51
CA ARG A 26 -4.35 -20.84 -21.75
C ARG A 26 -5.47 -21.18 -20.76
N LEU A 27 -5.71 -20.33 -19.78
CA LEU A 27 -6.96 -20.37 -19.03
C LEU A 27 -8.09 -20.02 -19.99
N ALA A 28 -8.97 -21.00 -20.21
CA ALA A 28 -10.21 -20.80 -20.92
C ALA A 28 -11.02 -19.70 -20.23
N SER A 29 -11.61 -18.82 -21.03
CA SER A 29 -12.60 -17.84 -20.61
C SER A 29 -13.74 -18.55 -19.88
N ALA A 30 -13.78 -18.43 -18.56
CA ALA A 30 -14.93 -18.84 -17.77
C ALA A 30 -15.93 -17.68 -17.77
N ASP A 31 -17.11 -17.94 -18.33
CA ASP A 31 -18.28 -17.08 -18.26
C ASP A 31 -18.55 -16.68 -16.80
N ILE A 32 -18.60 -15.37 -16.54
CA ILE A 32 -19.09 -14.82 -15.28
C ILE A 32 -20.62 -14.94 -15.30
N GLY A 33 -21.10 -16.16 -15.04
CA GLY A 33 -22.48 -16.42 -14.69
C GLY A 33 -22.80 -15.77 -13.35
N ALA A 34 -23.86 -14.97 -13.31
CA ALA A 34 -24.37 -14.28 -12.12
C ALA A 34 -24.59 -15.26 -10.95
N LEU A 35 -23.75 -15.15 -9.92
CA LEU A 35 -24.02 -15.73 -8.61
C LEU A 35 -24.92 -14.76 -7.85
N ALA A 36 -26.21 -15.11 -7.75
CA ALA A 36 -27.13 -14.45 -6.83
C ALA A 36 -26.67 -14.70 -5.38
N PRO A 37 -26.71 -13.70 -4.48
CA PRO A 37 -26.38 -13.92 -3.08
C PRO A 37 -27.48 -14.75 -2.40
N ALA A 38 -27.09 -15.90 -1.85
CA ALA A 38 -27.90 -16.66 -0.91
C ALA A 38 -28.24 -15.78 0.31
N GLY A 39 -29.51 -15.78 0.69
CA GLY A 39 -30.09 -14.85 1.65
C GLY A 39 -29.42 -14.84 3.03
N LEU A 40 -29.00 -13.66 3.45
CA LEU A 40 -28.76 -13.34 4.85
C LEU A 40 -30.12 -13.15 5.55
N PRO A 41 -30.32 -13.65 6.78
CA PRO A 41 -31.55 -13.44 7.51
C PRO A 41 -31.72 -11.95 7.91
N PRO A 42 -32.95 -11.41 7.88
CA PRO A 42 -33.22 -9.96 7.94
C PRO A 42 -32.87 -9.27 9.27
N HIS A 43 -32.46 -10.00 10.30
CA HIS A 43 -32.07 -9.43 11.60
C HIS A 43 -30.59 -9.04 11.70
N LEU A 44 -29.79 -9.31 10.66
CA LEU A 44 -28.36 -8.94 10.60
C LEU A 44 -28.07 -7.66 9.79
N LEU A 45 -29.10 -6.92 9.38
CA LEU A 45 -28.96 -5.79 8.45
C LEU A 45 -29.01 -4.40 9.08
N GLU A 46 -29.16 -4.24 10.40
CA GLU A 46 -29.16 -2.90 10.99
C GLU A 46 -28.38 -2.88 12.32
N PRO A 47 -27.24 -2.18 12.42
CA PRO A 47 -26.77 -1.73 13.71
C PRO A 47 -27.70 -0.62 14.21
N SER A 48 -28.43 -0.89 15.29
CA SER A 48 -29.16 0.13 16.04
C SER A 48 -28.17 1.09 16.68
N PHE A 49 -28.00 2.26 16.08
CA PHE A 49 -27.34 3.41 16.71
C PHE A 49 -28.33 4.04 17.70
N GLU A 50 -28.42 3.47 18.90
CA GLU A 50 -29.12 4.14 20.00
C GLU A 50 -28.33 5.37 20.48
N ASP A 51 -29.09 6.43 20.74
CA ASP A 51 -28.73 7.81 21.02
C ASP A 51 -27.50 8.02 21.92
N ALA A 52 -26.37 8.39 21.31
CA ALA A 52 -25.30 9.10 22.00
C ALA A 52 -25.67 10.61 22.11
N PRO A 53 -25.45 11.28 23.25
CA PRO A 53 -25.83 12.67 23.42
C PRO A 53 -25.14 13.57 22.39
N ALA A 54 -25.94 14.39 21.72
CA ALA A 54 -25.57 15.27 20.62
C ALA A 54 -24.60 16.39 21.05
N GLY A 55 -23.32 16.05 21.21
CA GLY A 55 -22.23 16.99 21.04
C GLY A 55 -21.73 16.86 19.60
N ARG A 56 -22.24 17.68 18.65
CA ARG A 56 -21.62 17.75 17.32
C ARG A 56 -20.13 18.05 17.50
N PRO A 57 -19.21 17.20 17.05
CA PRO A 57 -17.82 17.62 16.93
C PRO A 57 -17.80 18.84 16.01
N LYS A 58 -17.24 19.94 16.52
CA LYS A 58 -17.03 21.17 15.75
C LYS A 58 -16.34 20.76 14.45
N ALA A 59 -16.95 21.13 13.32
CA ALA A 59 -16.37 20.84 12.01
C ALA A 59 -14.89 21.24 12.03
N PRO A 60 -13.97 20.37 11.57
CA PRO A 60 -12.58 20.77 11.43
C PRO A 60 -12.54 22.04 10.57
N PRO A 61 -11.58 22.95 10.82
CA PRO A 61 -11.39 24.12 9.97
C PRO A 61 -11.40 23.67 8.52
N GLU A 62 -12.08 24.43 7.67
CA GLU A 62 -12.15 24.20 6.23
C GLU A 62 -10.72 24.21 5.67
N GLU A 63 -10.07 23.05 5.70
CA GLU A 63 -8.80 22.81 5.06
C GLU A 63 -9.05 23.16 3.60
N THR A 64 -8.37 24.18 3.11
CA THR A 64 -8.53 24.75 1.77
C THR A 64 -8.48 23.62 0.76
N ARG A 65 -9.64 23.09 0.38
CA ARG A 65 -9.76 22.09 -0.67
C ARG A 65 -9.21 22.77 -1.90
N ARG A 66 -8.06 22.29 -2.38
CA ARG A 66 -7.51 22.72 -3.65
C ARG A 66 -8.65 22.61 -4.68
N PRO A 67 -9.02 23.70 -5.38
CA PRO A 67 -10.13 23.64 -6.31
C PRO A 67 -9.87 22.50 -7.29
N ALA A 68 -10.88 21.62 -7.45
CA ALA A 68 -10.80 20.52 -8.40
C ALA A 68 -10.56 21.13 -9.79
N ALA A 69 -9.42 20.81 -10.39
CA ALA A 69 -9.11 21.29 -11.73
C ALA A 69 -10.18 20.77 -12.69
N THR A 70 -10.74 21.64 -13.53
CA THR A 70 -11.64 21.23 -14.60
C THR A 70 -10.92 20.19 -15.48
N PRO A 71 -11.48 18.98 -15.69
CA PRO A 71 -10.82 17.98 -16.52
C PRO A 71 -10.65 18.54 -17.94
N ARG A 72 -9.40 18.77 -18.34
CA ARG A 72 -9.10 19.05 -19.75
C ARG A 72 -9.31 17.76 -20.53
N GLN A 73 -10.35 17.69 -21.35
CA GLN A 73 -10.51 16.58 -22.28
C GLN A 73 -9.25 16.46 -23.15
N GLY A 74 -8.70 15.25 -23.23
CA GLY A 74 -7.50 14.97 -24.03
C GLY A 74 -6.16 15.20 -23.35
N ALA A 75 -6.10 15.57 -22.06
CA ALA A 75 -4.84 15.56 -21.32
C ALA A 75 -4.43 14.11 -20.98
N PRO A 76 -3.13 13.75 -21.06
CA PRO A 76 -2.66 12.44 -20.61
C PRO A 76 -2.87 12.28 -19.10
N LEU A 77 -3.31 11.10 -18.68
CA LEU A 77 -3.39 10.70 -17.28
C LEU A 77 -2.11 9.97 -16.89
N THR A 78 -1.41 10.46 -15.85
CA THR A 78 -0.22 9.79 -15.31
C THR A 78 -0.60 9.00 -14.07
N ILE A 79 -0.32 7.69 -14.11
CA ILE A 79 -0.53 6.79 -12.99
C ILE A 79 0.83 6.30 -12.50
N VAL A 80 1.14 6.55 -11.22
CA VAL A 80 2.28 5.95 -10.54
C VAL A 80 1.78 4.70 -9.81
N LEU A 81 2.38 3.55 -10.14
CA LEU A 81 2.04 2.27 -9.54
C LEU A 81 3.15 1.83 -8.59
N VAL A 82 2.84 1.80 -7.30
CA VAL A 82 3.70 1.18 -6.29
C VAL A 82 3.09 -0.16 -5.90
N GLY A 83 3.94 -1.19 -5.88
CA GLY A 83 3.57 -2.53 -5.45
C GLY A 83 3.34 -2.60 -3.94
N ASP A 84 3.76 -3.70 -3.36
CA ASP A 84 3.47 -4.05 -1.98
C ASP A 84 4.03 -3.04 -0.98
N THR A 85 3.10 -2.35 -0.32
CA THR A 85 3.36 -1.30 0.64
C THR A 85 2.94 -1.76 2.03
N GLY A 86 3.88 -2.44 2.71
CA GLY A 86 3.87 -2.69 4.14
C GLY A 86 5.08 -2.00 4.77
N LEU A 87 4.87 -0.94 5.54
CA LEU A 87 5.99 -0.14 6.04
C LEU A 87 6.71 -0.80 7.22
N ASN A 88 6.07 -1.76 7.90
CA ASN A 88 6.63 -2.45 9.05
C ASN A 88 7.23 -3.82 8.71
N GLY A 89 8.07 -4.36 9.61
CA GLY A 89 8.54 -5.73 9.51
C GLY A 89 7.47 -6.76 9.87
N GLY A 90 7.61 -7.97 9.34
CA GLY A 90 6.76 -9.11 9.71
C GLY A 90 6.82 -9.40 11.21
N MET A 91 5.65 -9.64 11.82
CA MET A 91 5.48 -9.92 13.24
C MET A 91 6.01 -8.85 14.21
N GLN A 92 6.39 -7.67 13.71
CA GLN A 92 6.90 -6.59 14.55
C GLN A 92 5.75 -5.83 15.22
N PRO A 93 5.93 -5.28 16.45
CA PRO A 93 4.96 -4.36 17.02
C PRO A 93 4.78 -3.11 16.14
N VAL A 94 3.58 -2.53 16.18
CA VAL A 94 3.26 -1.27 15.50
C VAL A 94 3.59 -0.09 16.41
N HIS A 95 4.01 1.02 15.80
CA HIS A 95 4.34 2.23 16.53
C HIS A 95 3.90 3.49 15.78
N PRO A 96 3.44 4.54 16.48
CA PRO A 96 2.97 5.76 15.82
C PRO A 96 4.09 6.52 15.09
N ASP A 97 5.33 6.44 15.57
CA ASP A 97 6.43 7.28 15.07
C ASP A 97 7.27 6.62 13.97
N GLY A 98 6.95 5.39 13.58
CA GLY A 98 7.75 4.67 12.59
C GLY A 98 7.54 3.17 12.55
N ALA A 99 8.38 2.51 11.76
CA ALA A 99 8.39 1.06 11.60
C ALA A 99 9.67 0.44 12.16
N LEU A 100 9.56 -0.83 12.57
CA LEU A 100 10.71 -1.67 12.88
C LEU A 100 11.09 -2.51 11.66
N LYS A 101 12.29 -2.28 11.14
CA LYS A 101 12.92 -3.11 10.10
C LYS A 101 14.30 -3.54 10.56
N HIS A 102 14.59 -4.84 10.45
CA HIS A 102 15.89 -5.43 10.80
C HIS A 102 16.38 -5.05 12.21
N GLY A 103 15.47 -5.04 13.19
CA GLY A 103 15.78 -4.71 14.58
C GLY A 103 15.97 -3.23 14.88
N ARG A 104 15.79 -2.34 13.89
CA ARG A 104 15.91 -0.89 14.05
C ARG A 104 14.59 -0.18 13.75
N ARG A 105 14.31 0.87 14.52
CA ARG A 105 13.21 1.81 14.26
C ARG A 105 13.63 2.82 13.20
N HIS A 106 12.79 3.00 12.19
CA HIS A 106 12.92 4.01 11.15
C HIS A 106 11.73 4.94 11.22
N ALA A 107 11.97 6.26 11.16
CA ALA A 107 10.88 7.22 11.06
C ALA A 107 10.16 7.03 9.72
N TRP A 108 8.87 7.38 9.65
CA TRP A 108 8.10 7.24 8.41
C TRP A 108 8.75 7.97 7.23
N ALA A 109 9.26 9.17 7.47
CA ALA A 109 9.94 9.98 6.46
C ALA A 109 11.14 9.23 5.85
N ASP A 110 11.98 8.61 6.67
CA ASP A 110 13.18 7.88 6.25
C ASP A 110 12.84 6.73 5.29
N LEU A 111 11.71 6.06 5.50
CA LEU A 111 11.29 4.90 4.70
C LEU A 111 10.88 5.29 3.27
N THR A 112 10.45 6.53 3.08
CA THR A 112 9.90 7.02 1.79
C THR A 112 10.76 8.08 1.11
N ASP A 113 11.83 8.53 1.77
CA ASP A 113 12.61 9.69 1.33
C ASP A 113 13.10 9.54 -0.12
N ARG A 114 13.62 8.35 -0.46
CA ARG A 114 14.20 8.06 -1.78
C ARG A 114 13.19 8.04 -2.92
N ILE A 115 11.91 7.83 -2.63
CA ILE A 115 10.84 7.74 -3.65
C ILE A 115 9.92 8.97 -3.64
N ARG A 116 10.13 9.91 -2.71
CA ARG A 116 9.23 11.07 -2.50
C ARG A 116 8.97 11.85 -3.78
N SER A 117 9.99 12.09 -4.60
CA SER A 117 9.86 12.85 -5.85
C SER A 117 9.15 12.08 -6.97
N GLU A 118 9.05 10.76 -6.85
CA GLU A 118 8.41 9.88 -7.85
C GLU A 118 6.89 9.77 -7.61
N ILE A 119 6.41 10.13 -6.42
CA ILE A 119 4.97 10.17 -6.10
C ILE A 119 4.37 11.48 -6.61
N ASN A 120 4.26 11.60 -7.93
CA ASN A 120 3.92 12.85 -8.62
C ASN A 120 2.88 12.69 -9.75
N GLY A 121 2.21 11.54 -9.83
CA GLY A 121 1.14 11.28 -10.80
C GLY A 121 -0.19 11.93 -10.42
N ASP A 122 -1.14 11.90 -11.36
CA ASP A 122 -2.53 12.25 -11.09
C ASP A 122 -3.18 11.22 -10.17
N LEU A 123 -2.85 9.94 -10.40
CA LEU A 123 -3.16 8.82 -9.52
C LEU A 123 -1.86 8.20 -9.02
N ASN A 124 -1.69 8.18 -7.71
CA ASN A 124 -0.57 7.55 -7.02
C ASN A 124 -1.14 6.35 -6.27
N PHE A 125 -0.97 5.17 -6.87
CA PHE A 125 -1.47 3.90 -6.39
C PHE A 125 -0.45 3.22 -5.47
N ALA A 126 -0.93 2.63 -4.38
CA ALA A 126 -0.18 1.68 -3.56
C ALA A 126 -1.01 0.43 -3.27
N ASN A 127 -0.41 -0.76 -3.39
CA ASN A 127 -0.99 -1.97 -2.80
C ASN A 127 -0.70 -1.98 -1.30
N LEU A 128 -1.71 -1.78 -0.45
CA LEU A 128 -1.55 -1.73 0.99
C LEU A 128 -1.48 -3.14 1.58
N GLU A 129 -0.35 -3.82 1.36
CA GLU A 129 -0.10 -5.22 1.74
C GLU A 129 0.20 -5.37 3.25
N THR A 130 -0.76 -4.99 4.10
CA THR A 130 -0.60 -5.04 5.55
C THR A 130 -1.93 -4.86 6.28
N VAL A 131 -2.08 -5.49 7.45
CA VAL A 131 -3.13 -5.12 8.41
C VAL A 131 -2.84 -3.73 8.99
N VAL A 132 -3.78 -2.80 8.85
CA VAL A 132 -3.67 -1.47 9.47
C VAL A 132 -4.26 -1.51 10.87
N THR A 133 -3.45 -1.22 11.88
CA THR A 133 -3.91 -1.28 13.27
C THR A 133 -3.01 -0.47 14.19
N ASP A 134 -3.58 0.09 15.25
CA ASP A 134 -2.83 0.74 16.33
C ASP A 134 -2.54 -0.23 17.49
N ARG A 135 -2.89 -1.52 17.32
CA ARG A 135 -2.76 -2.58 18.32
C ARG A 135 -1.62 -3.54 18.00
N SER A 136 -0.78 -3.80 19.00
CA SER A 136 0.30 -4.80 18.92
C SER A 136 -0.06 -6.17 19.51
N ASP A 137 -1.23 -6.29 20.14
CA ASP A 137 -1.71 -7.49 20.83
C ASP A 137 -2.62 -8.40 19.97
N LEU A 138 -2.75 -8.11 18.67
CA LEU A 138 -3.51 -8.96 17.75
C LEU A 138 -2.83 -10.31 17.56
N ARG A 139 -3.63 -11.38 17.61
CA ARG A 139 -3.18 -12.74 17.31
C ARG A 139 -3.10 -12.92 15.78
N PRO A 140 -1.94 -13.28 15.22
CA PRO A 140 -1.82 -13.54 13.79
C PRO A 140 -2.34 -14.93 13.43
N GLU A 141 -2.86 -15.05 12.21
CA GLU A 141 -3.12 -16.35 11.59
C GLU A 141 -1.79 -17.07 11.28
N PRO A 142 -1.73 -18.41 11.36
CA PRO A 142 -0.51 -19.17 11.11
C PRO A 142 -0.22 -19.27 9.61
N LYS A 143 0.28 -18.17 9.03
CA LYS A 143 0.71 -18.05 7.62
C LYS A 143 2.10 -17.44 7.50
N SER A 144 2.72 -17.60 6.33
CA SER A 144 4.11 -17.18 6.07
C SER A 144 4.35 -15.68 6.29
N PHE A 145 3.35 -14.85 5.98
CA PHE A 145 3.48 -13.40 6.03
C PHE A 145 2.40 -12.79 6.93
N ASN A 146 2.83 -12.11 7.98
CA ASN A 146 1.96 -11.38 8.91
C ASN A 146 2.53 -9.97 9.10
N PHE A 147 2.17 -9.07 8.18
CA PHE A 147 2.55 -7.66 8.25
C PHE A 147 1.44 -6.84 8.91
N ARG A 148 1.85 -5.94 9.80
CA ARG A 148 0.96 -4.93 10.39
C ARG A 148 1.63 -3.57 10.45
N THR A 149 0.89 -2.51 10.11
CA THR A 149 1.39 -1.14 10.10
C THR A 149 0.47 -0.25 10.94
N HIS A 150 1.06 0.68 11.69
CA HIS A 150 0.31 1.68 12.46
C HIS A 150 -0.49 2.60 11.53
N SER A 151 -1.66 3.10 11.95
CA SER A 151 -2.47 4.00 11.13
C SER A 151 -1.72 5.27 10.68
N GLU A 152 -0.81 5.78 11.51
CA GLU A 152 0.09 6.89 11.15
C GLU A 152 0.99 6.61 9.94
N GLY A 153 1.36 5.35 9.69
CA GLY A 153 2.10 4.97 8.48
C GLY A 153 1.25 5.17 7.22
N VAL A 154 -0.05 4.86 7.28
CA VAL A 154 -0.98 5.11 6.17
C VAL A 154 -1.21 6.61 5.99
N ARG A 155 -1.41 7.36 7.08
CA ARG A 155 -1.52 8.83 7.02
C ARG A 155 -0.26 9.45 6.42
N HIS A 156 0.92 8.90 6.69
CA HIS A 156 2.17 9.33 6.07
C HIS A 156 2.16 9.11 4.55
N LEU A 157 1.71 7.96 4.06
CA LEU A 157 1.57 7.70 2.62
C LEU A 157 0.60 8.70 1.96
N VAL A 158 -0.54 8.98 2.60
CA VAL A 158 -1.49 9.99 2.12
C VAL A 158 -0.84 11.37 2.05
N ARG A 159 -0.13 11.80 3.11
CA ARG A 159 0.61 13.07 3.13
C ARG A 159 1.71 13.14 2.07
N LEU A 160 2.28 12.00 1.67
CA LEU A 160 3.28 11.92 0.61
C LEU A 160 2.69 12.15 -0.79
N GLY A 161 1.40 11.85 -0.98
CA GLY A 161 0.69 12.04 -2.25
C GLY A 161 -0.03 10.80 -2.78
N PHE A 162 0.03 9.66 -2.09
CA PHE A 162 -0.78 8.49 -2.45
C PHE A 162 -2.27 8.79 -2.28
N ASN A 163 -3.05 8.50 -3.31
CA ASN A 163 -4.48 8.83 -3.38
C ASN A 163 -5.35 7.68 -3.87
N LEU A 164 -4.76 6.52 -4.18
CA LEU A 164 -5.47 5.29 -4.51
C LEU A 164 -4.79 4.12 -3.80
N PHE A 165 -5.56 3.29 -3.11
CA PHE A 165 -5.04 2.13 -2.38
C PHE A 165 -5.82 0.87 -2.76
N SER A 166 -5.09 -0.21 -3.04
CA SER A 166 -5.66 -1.57 -3.03
C SER A 166 -5.48 -2.18 -1.65
N THR A 167 -6.51 -2.83 -1.13
CA THR A 167 -6.44 -3.67 0.07
C THR A 167 -6.67 -5.15 -0.26
N ALA A 168 -6.78 -5.49 -1.55
CA ALA A 168 -6.93 -6.86 -2.00
C ALA A 168 -5.55 -7.53 -1.98
N ASN A 169 -5.21 -8.13 -0.84
CA ASN A 169 -3.96 -8.85 -0.64
C ASN A 169 -4.20 -10.05 0.29
N ASN A 170 -3.15 -10.82 0.54
CA ASN A 170 -3.20 -12.03 1.36
C ASN A 170 -3.03 -11.75 2.87
N HIS A 171 -3.12 -10.49 3.34
CA HIS A 171 -2.86 -10.08 4.73
C HIS A 171 -4.09 -9.92 5.61
#